data_AF-A0A7Y8M7G6-F1
#
_entry.id   AF-A0A7Y8M7G6-F1
#
_cell.length_a   1.000
_cell.length_b   1.000
_cell.length_c   1.000
_cell.angle_alpha   90.00
_cell.angle_beta   90.00
_cell.angle_gamma   90.00
#
_symmetry.space_group_name_H-M   'P 1'
#
loop_
_entity.id
_entity.type
_entity.pdbx_description
1 polymer ?
#
loop_
_entity_poly.entity_id
_entity_poly.type
_entity_poly.pdbx_seq_one_letter_code
_entity_poly.pdbx_strand_id
1 'polypeptide(L)'
;MKKTFLLLACLFYPILASALNMPVERAEDITGCWELISFSDEAKKQINEIDPWPAKYQWFCFEPDGTLNTLGSSEHSKQTSETLREAFKALPKDITYTVVQKGIIKTEQKSVPQTLIWGAVFMGNPVFFDGKVFEKGTFIMSIFSQEKRKNVYYRYLKKVE
;
A
#
# COMPACT_ATOMS: atom_id res chain seq x y z
N MET A 1 17.37 13.43 -65.33
CA MET A 1 17.36 12.53 -64.16
C MET A 1 16.90 13.32 -62.93
N LYS A 2 15.64 13.19 -62.51
CA LYS A 2 15.09 13.88 -61.32
C LYS A 2 15.37 13.00 -60.08
N LYS A 3 16.16 13.51 -59.13
CA LYS A 3 16.38 12.86 -57.83
C LYS A 3 15.29 13.32 -56.86
N THR A 4 14.34 12.45 -56.58
CA THR A 4 13.30 12.67 -55.57
C THR A 4 13.93 12.51 -54.19
N PHE A 5 13.98 13.60 -53.41
CA PHE A 5 14.38 13.57 -52.01
C PHE A 5 13.17 13.09 -51.18
N LEU A 6 13.22 11.86 -50.67
CA LEU A 6 12.24 11.38 -49.68
C LEU A 6 12.64 11.93 -48.31
N LEU A 7 11.89 12.91 -47.81
CA LEU A 7 11.95 13.35 -46.41
C LEU A 7 11.29 12.27 -45.54
N LEU A 8 12.11 11.48 -44.85
CA LEU A 8 11.63 10.52 -43.87
C LEU A 8 11.19 11.30 -42.61
N ALA A 9 9.88 11.35 -42.39
CA ALA A 9 9.28 11.94 -41.20
C ALA A 9 9.61 11.08 -39.96
N CYS A 10 10.54 11.53 -39.12
CA CYS A 10 10.73 11.00 -37.78
C CYS A 10 9.59 11.51 -36.88
N LEU A 11 8.47 10.79 -36.86
CA LEU A 11 7.45 10.92 -35.82
C LEU A 11 8.05 10.41 -34.51
N PHE A 12 8.61 11.32 -33.71
CA PHE A 12 8.89 11.07 -32.30
C PHE A 12 7.55 10.93 -31.58
N TYR A 13 7.04 9.71 -31.46
CA TYR A 13 6.03 9.40 -30.46
C TYR A 13 6.67 9.55 -29.08
N PRO A 14 6.21 10.47 -28.21
CA PRO A 14 6.57 10.38 -26.81
C PRO A 14 5.97 9.07 -26.31
N ILE A 15 6.83 8.12 -25.96
CA ILE A 15 6.44 6.96 -25.17
C ILE A 15 5.86 7.54 -23.89
N LEU A 16 4.53 7.51 -23.74
CA LEU A 16 3.91 7.73 -22.44
C LEU A 16 4.42 6.59 -21.55
N ALA A 17 5.48 6.87 -20.79
CA ALA A 17 5.91 6.00 -19.72
C ALA A 17 4.81 6.05 -18.66
N SER A 18 3.88 5.12 -18.70
CA SER A 18 2.99 4.83 -17.58
C SER A 18 3.91 4.56 -16.38
N ALA A 19 3.94 5.46 -15.40
CA ALA A 19 4.81 5.30 -14.24
C ALA A 19 4.43 3.99 -13.54
N LEU A 20 5.29 2.97 -13.64
CA LEU A 20 5.10 1.70 -12.97
C LEU A 20 5.01 1.94 -11.45
N ASN A 21 4.28 1.07 -10.75
CA ASN A 21 4.29 1.08 -9.29
C ASN A 21 5.73 0.94 -8.78
N MET A 22 6.06 1.74 -7.78
CA MET A 22 7.41 1.83 -7.24
C MET A 22 7.51 0.90 -6.03
N PRO A 23 8.30 -0.18 -6.07
CA PRO A 23 8.45 -1.05 -4.90
C PRO A 23 9.07 -0.30 -3.71
N VAL A 24 8.70 -0.70 -2.51
CA VAL A 24 9.36 -0.24 -1.28
C VAL A 24 10.81 -0.73 -1.29
N GLU A 25 11.78 0.16 -1.18
CA GLU A 25 13.21 -0.21 -1.24
C GLU A 25 13.76 -0.44 0.16
N ARG A 26 13.31 0.35 1.14
CA ARG A 26 13.83 0.35 2.52
C ARG A 26 12.76 0.77 3.53
N ALA A 27 13.03 0.55 4.82
CA ALA A 27 12.06 0.80 5.88
C ALA A 27 11.71 2.29 6.02
N GLU A 28 12.66 3.17 5.70
CA GLU A 28 12.49 4.63 5.76
C GLU A 28 11.40 5.11 4.78
N ASP A 29 11.21 4.42 3.65
CA ASP A 29 10.22 4.82 2.63
C ASP A 29 8.78 4.73 3.17
N ILE A 30 8.53 3.77 4.08
CA ILE A 30 7.21 3.50 4.65
C ILE A 30 7.07 4.04 6.08
N THR A 31 8.14 4.52 6.69
CA THR A 31 8.14 5.00 8.07
C THR A 31 7.11 6.12 8.27
N GLY A 32 6.32 6.03 9.34
CA GLY A 32 5.21 6.93 9.66
C GLY A 32 3.84 6.25 9.62
N CYS A 33 2.79 7.06 9.75
CA CYS A 33 1.43 6.59 9.91
C CYS A 33 0.63 6.60 8.60
N TRP A 34 -0.23 5.61 8.46
CA TRP A 34 -1.03 5.36 7.26
C TRP A 34 -2.45 4.93 7.65
N GLU A 35 -3.43 5.34 6.86
CA GLU A 35 -4.84 5.00 7.04
C GLU A 35 -5.29 4.10 5.88
N LEU A 36 -6.01 3.03 6.21
CA LEU A 36 -6.68 2.19 5.23
C LEU A 36 -7.76 2.98 4.51
N ILE A 37 -7.71 3.00 3.18
CA ILE A 37 -8.78 3.56 2.37
C ILE A 37 -10.00 2.63 2.50
N SER A 38 -11.09 3.15 3.08
CA SER A 38 -12.35 2.41 3.20
C SER A 38 -13.06 2.34 1.85
N PHE A 39 -13.45 1.13 1.47
CA PHE A 39 -14.28 0.85 0.29
C PHE A 39 -15.73 0.56 0.65
N SER A 40 -16.64 0.73 -0.31
CA SER A 40 -17.99 0.15 -0.26
C SER A 40 -17.90 -1.38 -0.18
N ASP A 41 -18.94 -2.05 0.31
CA ASP A 41 -18.92 -3.50 0.48
C ASP A 41 -18.90 -4.23 -0.88
N GLU A 42 -19.47 -3.62 -1.92
CA GLU A 42 -19.37 -4.09 -3.31
C GLU A 42 -17.93 -4.01 -3.81
N ALA A 43 -17.26 -2.87 -3.61
CA ALA A 43 -15.88 -2.66 -3.99
C ALA A 43 -14.91 -3.59 -3.24
N LYS A 44 -15.14 -3.83 -1.94
CA LYS A 44 -14.34 -4.79 -1.15
C LYS A 44 -14.34 -6.18 -1.78
N LYS A 45 -15.49 -6.68 -2.23
CA LYS A 45 -15.62 -8.01 -2.87
C LYS A 45 -14.85 -8.10 -4.19
N GLN A 46 -14.63 -6.97 -4.87
CA GLN A 46 -13.84 -6.92 -6.11
C GLN A 46 -12.33 -6.94 -5.84
N ILE A 47 -11.90 -6.33 -4.73
CA ILE A 47 -10.47 -6.22 -4.38
C ILE A 47 -9.98 -7.44 -3.60
N ASN A 48 -10.74 -7.83 -2.57
CA ASN A 48 -10.35 -8.82 -1.58
C ASN A 48 -11.36 -9.96 -1.58
N GLU A 49 -10.91 -11.16 -1.94
CA GLU A 49 -11.74 -12.37 -1.90
C GLU A 49 -11.99 -12.82 -0.45
N ILE A 50 -11.02 -12.55 0.43
CA ILE A 50 -11.05 -12.86 1.86
C ILE A 50 -10.54 -11.61 2.59
N ASP A 51 -11.26 -11.17 3.63
CA ASP A 51 -10.81 -10.10 4.53
C ASP A 51 -10.63 -10.63 5.95
N PRO A 52 -9.39 -10.96 6.36
CA PRO A 52 -9.14 -11.47 7.70
C PRO A 52 -9.16 -10.35 8.76
N TRP A 53 -9.23 -9.07 8.39
CA TRP A 53 -9.26 -7.94 9.33
C TRP A 53 -10.46 -7.02 9.02
N PRO A 54 -11.66 -7.32 9.57
CA PRO A 54 -12.92 -6.72 9.12
C PRO A 54 -13.16 -5.28 9.59
N ALA A 55 -12.28 -4.72 10.43
CA ALA A 55 -12.43 -3.35 10.91
C ALA A 55 -12.48 -2.36 9.73
N LYS A 56 -13.54 -1.56 9.63
CA LYS A 56 -13.76 -0.68 8.48
C LYS A 56 -12.70 0.42 8.38
N TYR A 57 -12.30 0.95 9.53
CA TYR A 57 -11.25 1.97 9.63
C TYR A 57 -10.06 1.36 10.35
N GLN A 58 -8.90 1.45 9.71
CA GLN A 58 -7.66 0.89 10.23
C GLN A 58 -6.52 1.89 10.02
N TRP A 59 -5.63 1.97 10.98
CA TRP A 59 -4.41 2.77 10.92
C TRP A 59 -3.20 1.91 11.24
N PHE A 60 -2.10 2.23 10.57
CA PHE A 60 -0.84 1.51 10.64
C PHE A 60 0.29 2.53 10.80
N CYS A 61 1.05 2.46 11.90
CA CYS A 61 2.26 3.25 12.05
C CYS A 61 3.49 2.34 12.01
N PHE A 62 4.29 2.52 10.96
CA PHE A 62 5.59 1.87 10.80
C PHE A 62 6.63 2.74 11.50
N GLU A 63 7.07 2.33 12.68
CA GLU A 63 8.01 3.11 13.47
C GLU A 63 9.46 2.85 13.02
N PRO A 64 10.38 3.83 13.21
CA PRO A 64 11.79 3.67 12.82
C PRO A 64 12.50 2.50 13.50
N ASP A 65 12.02 2.06 14.67
CA ASP A 65 12.58 0.94 15.43
C ASP A 65 12.14 -0.45 14.94
N GLY A 66 11.36 -0.51 13.85
CA GLY A 66 10.81 -1.74 13.30
C GLY A 66 9.52 -2.21 13.99
N THR A 67 8.94 -1.42 14.90
CA THR A 67 7.61 -1.69 15.47
C THR A 67 6.52 -1.32 14.47
N LEU A 68 5.55 -2.22 14.26
CA LEU A 68 4.31 -1.90 13.55
C LEU A 68 3.18 -1.76 14.55
N ASN A 69 2.65 -0.55 14.70
CA ASN A 69 1.46 -0.32 15.50
C ASN A 69 0.21 -0.35 14.62
N THR A 70 -0.85 -1.00 15.09
CA THR A 70 -2.11 -1.11 14.34
C THR A 70 -3.30 -0.75 15.22
N LEU A 71 -4.20 0.08 14.71
CA LEU A 71 -5.46 0.44 15.37
C LEU A 71 -6.62 0.16 14.42
N GLY A 72 -7.66 -0.51 14.90
CA GLY A 72 -8.92 -0.71 14.17
C GLY A 72 -10.08 -0.01 14.86
N SER A 73 -11.04 0.48 14.09
CA SER A 73 -12.27 1.13 14.58
C SER A 73 -13.48 0.80 13.70
N SER A 74 -14.65 0.76 14.32
CA SER A 74 -15.96 0.74 13.64
C SER A 74 -16.39 2.12 13.15
N GLU A 75 -15.88 3.18 13.78
CA GLU A 75 -16.23 4.57 13.52
C GLU A 75 -15.07 5.31 12.86
N HIS A 76 -15.40 6.17 11.89
CA HIS A 76 -14.40 7.01 11.26
C HIS A 76 -14.04 8.15 12.20
N SER A 77 -12.75 8.43 12.30
CA SER A 77 -12.25 9.62 12.96
C SER A 77 -11.11 10.18 12.14
N LYS A 78 -11.04 11.51 12.02
CA LYS A 78 -9.86 12.15 11.46
C LYS A 78 -8.73 12.00 12.48
N GLN A 79 -7.60 11.46 12.03
CA GLN A 79 -6.43 11.20 12.84
C GLN A 79 -5.24 12.01 12.32
N THR A 80 -4.31 12.35 13.21
CA THR A 80 -2.96 12.82 12.84
C THR A 80 -1.94 11.77 13.28
N SER A 81 -0.72 11.90 12.79
CA SER A 81 0.38 11.03 13.22
C SER A 81 0.59 11.09 14.74
N GLU A 82 0.43 12.26 15.38
CA GLU A 82 0.59 12.45 16.82
C GLU A 82 -0.52 11.78 17.61
N THR A 83 -1.78 11.95 17.20
CA THR A 83 -2.93 11.36 17.92
C THR A 83 -2.89 9.84 17.88
N LEU A 84 -2.49 9.27 16.74
CA LEU A 84 -2.28 7.83 16.59
C LEU A 84 -1.17 7.33 17.51
N ARG A 85 0.00 7.97 17.50
CA ARG A 85 1.12 7.58 18.36
C ARG A 85 0.79 7.69 19.84
N GLU A 86 0.00 8.69 20.24
CA GLU A 86 -0.49 8.79 21.61
C GLU A 86 -1.39 7.60 21.97
N ALA A 87 -2.35 7.26 21.10
CA ALA A 87 -3.22 6.09 21.30
C ALA A 87 -2.41 4.78 21.39
N PHE A 88 -1.32 4.66 20.61
CA PHE A 88 -0.47 3.49 20.62
C PHE A 88 0.36 3.30 21.90
N LYS A 89 0.58 4.35 22.70
CA LYS A 89 1.29 4.19 23.99
C LYS A 89 0.59 3.25 24.96
N ALA A 90 -0.74 3.16 24.88
CA ALA A 90 -1.55 2.28 25.71
C ALA A 90 -1.65 0.85 25.16
N LEU A 91 -1.20 0.61 23.92
CA LEU A 91 -1.32 -0.68 23.25
C LEU A 91 -0.01 -1.47 23.34
N PRO A 92 -0.08 -2.82 23.41
CA PRO A 92 1.12 -3.65 23.41
C PRO A 92 1.88 -3.53 22.08
N LYS A 93 3.20 -3.36 22.15
CA LYS A 93 4.10 -3.42 21.00
C LYS A 93 4.31 -4.88 20.56
N ASP A 94 3.29 -5.42 19.93
CA ASP A 94 3.19 -6.86 19.65
C ASP A 94 3.65 -7.27 18.25
N ILE A 95 3.66 -6.31 17.31
CA ILE A 95 3.97 -6.57 15.91
C ILE A 95 5.26 -5.85 15.51
N THR A 96 6.15 -6.58 14.86
CA THR A 96 7.36 -6.02 14.22
C THR A 96 7.27 -6.12 12.71
N TYR A 97 7.98 -5.26 11.99
CA TYR A 97 8.10 -5.30 10.55
C TYR A 97 9.55 -5.16 10.09
N THR A 98 9.84 -5.66 8.89
CA THR A 98 11.14 -5.50 8.24
C THR A 98 10.97 -5.52 6.73
N VAL A 99 11.67 -4.63 6.01
CA VAL A 99 11.82 -4.74 4.55
C VAL A 99 12.92 -5.76 4.29
N VAL A 100 12.53 -6.99 3.93
CA VAL A 100 13.48 -8.12 3.79
C VAL A 100 14.16 -8.15 2.42
N GLN A 101 13.51 -7.58 1.42
CA GLN A 101 14.06 -7.29 0.10
C GLN A 101 13.18 -6.24 -0.58
N LYS A 102 13.67 -5.69 -1.70
CA LYS A 102 12.91 -4.75 -2.54
C LYS A 102 11.49 -5.26 -2.81
N GLY A 103 10.51 -4.46 -2.43
CA GLY A 103 9.08 -4.71 -2.60
C GLY A 103 8.49 -5.76 -1.65
N ILE A 104 9.22 -6.23 -0.64
CA ILE A 104 8.75 -7.27 0.29
C ILE A 104 8.91 -6.82 1.74
N ILE A 105 7.80 -6.78 2.46
CA ILE A 105 7.75 -6.52 3.89
C ILE A 105 7.37 -7.82 4.61
N LYS A 106 8.14 -8.18 5.64
CA LYS A 106 7.76 -9.22 6.60
C LYS A 106 7.15 -8.55 7.83
N THR A 107 6.04 -9.05 8.33
CA THR A 107 5.50 -8.68 9.65
C THR A 107 5.41 -9.90 10.56
N GLU A 108 5.75 -9.74 11.83
CA GLU A 108 5.75 -10.81 12.83
C GLU A 108 4.96 -10.37 14.06
N GLN A 109 3.99 -11.19 14.49
CA GLN A 109 3.21 -10.97 15.69
C GLN A 109 3.68 -11.91 16.80
N LYS A 110 3.95 -11.37 18.00
CA LYS A 110 4.53 -12.14 19.11
C LYS A 110 3.49 -12.90 19.93
N SER A 111 2.36 -12.28 20.25
CA SER A 111 1.31 -12.85 21.10
C SER A 111 0.60 -14.05 20.47
N VAL A 112 0.40 -13.99 19.15
CA VAL A 112 -0.12 -15.07 18.32
C VAL A 112 0.94 -15.30 17.24
N PRO A 113 1.81 -16.32 17.40
CA PRO A 113 2.94 -16.54 16.49
C PRO A 113 2.48 -16.63 15.03
N GLN A 114 2.61 -15.51 14.33
CA GLN A 114 2.19 -15.36 12.95
C GLN A 114 3.24 -14.54 12.21
N THR A 115 3.63 -15.02 11.05
CA THR A 115 4.49 -14.32 10.11
C THR A 115 3.72 -14.11 8.82
N LEU A 116 3.69 -12.87 8.34
CA LEU A 116 3.09 -12.53 7.06
C LEU A 116 4.13 -11.88 6.15
N ILE A 117 4.09 -12.28 4.88
CA ILE A 117 4.93 -11.72 3.82
C ILE A 117 4.03 -10.92 2.89
N TRP A 118 4.38 -9.66 2.72
CA TRP A 118 3.63 -8.68 1.97
C TRP A 118 4.42 -8.23 0.75
N GLY A 119 3.78 -8.26 -0.42
CA GLY A 119 4.18 -7.41 -1.54
C GLY A 119 3.88 -5.95 -1.18
N ALA A 120 4.81 -5.04 -1.45
CA ALA A 120 4.76 -3.67 -0.96
C ALA A 120 5.23 -2.69 -2.05
N VAL A 121 4.32 -1.82 -2.50
CA VAL A 121 4.59 -0.84 -3.56
C VAL A 121 3.89 0.48 -3.29
N PHE A 122 4.42 1.58 -3.81
CA PHE A 122 3.75 2.86 -3.96
C PHE A 122 3.14 2.98 -5.35
N MET A 123 1.92 3.50 -5.42
CA MET A 123 1.21 3.71 -6.67
C MET A 123 1.93 4.75 -7.54
N GLY A 124 2.24 4.39 -8.79
CA GLY A 124 2.99 5.25 -9.70
C GLY A 124 2.15 6.37 -10.34
N ASN A 125 0.84 6.13 -10.51
CA ASN A 125 -0.12 7.06 -11.11
C ASN A 125 -1.39 7.11 -10.26
N PRO A 126 -2.14 8.22 -10.27
CA PRO A 126 -3.43 8.25 -9.62
C PRO A 126 -4.42 7.28 -10.29
N VAL A 127 -5.33 6.70 -9.50
CA VAL A 127 -6.38 5.77 -9.97
C VAL A 127 -7.72 6.20 -9.39
N PHE A 128 -8.77 6.19 -10.20
CA PHE A 128 -10.13 6.39 -9.72
C PHE A 128 -10.83 5.04 -9.53
N PHE A 129 -11.34 4.79 -8.32
CA PHE A 129 -12.08 3.58 -7.98
C PHE A 129 -13.02 3.82 -6.79
N ASP A 130 -14.20 3.19 -6.79
CA ASP A 130 -15.19 3.31 -5.71
C ASP A 130 -15.53 4.77 -5.33
N GLY A 131 -15.66 5.62 -6.35
CA GLY A 131 -15.99 7.04 -6.18
C GLY A 131 -14.86 7.90 -5.61
N LYS A 132 -13.63 7.37 -5.49
CA LYS A 132 -12.49 8.01 -4.85
C LYS A 132 -11.29 8.05 -5.79
N VAL A 133 -10.46 9.08 -5.65
CA VAL A 133 -9.14 9.14 -6.29
C VAL A 133 -8.10 8.62 -5.30
N PHE A 134 -7.31 7.64 -5.72
CA PHE A 134 -6.10 7.21 -5.03
C PHE A 134 -4.95 7.96 -5.65
N GLU A 135 -4.29 8.78 -4.86
CA GLU A 135 -3.20 9.62 -5.35
C GLU A 135 -1.96 8.78 -5.65
N LYS A 136 -1.09 9.34 -6.51
CA LYS A 136 0.29 8.85 -6.64
C LYS A 136 0.93 8.80 -5.25
N GLY A 137 1.64 7.73 -4.94
CA GLY A 137 2.23 7.52 -3.62
C GLY A 137 1.29 6.83 -2.62
N THR A 138 0.06 6.47 -3.00
CA THR A 138 -0.77 5.54 -2.22
C THR A 138 0.03 4.25 -1.99
N PHE A 139 0.18 3.85 -0.73
CA PHE A 139 0.95 2.68 -0.35
C PHE A 139 0.06 1.43 -0.42
N ILE A 140 0.50 0.43 -1.17
CA ILE A 140 -0.23 -0.81 -1.40
C ILE A 140 0.54 -1.96 -0.76
N MET A 141 -0.13 -2.70 0.11
CA MET A 141 0.36 -3.97 0.63
C MET A 141 -0.51 -5.12 0.12
N SER A 142 0.07 -6.23 -0.31
CA SER A 142 -0.68 -7.39 -0.80
C SER A 142 -0.14 -8.72 -0.27
N ILE A 143 -1.04 -9.69 -0.07
CA ILE A 143 -0.67 -11.07 0.27
C ILE A 143 -0.87 -11.95 -0.96
N PHE A 144 0.20 -12.68 -1.33
CA PHE A 144 0.16 -13.67 -2.40
C PHE A 144 -0.26 -15.04 -1.86
N SER A 145 -1.28 -15.64 -2.45
CA SER A 145 -1.63 -17.05 -2.20
C SER A 145 -0.87 -17.93 -3.17
N GLN A 146 -0.03 -18.82 -2.64
CA GLN A 146 0.68 -19.82 -3.45
C GLN A 146 -0.30 -20.80 -4.10
N GLU A 147 -1.33 -21.23 -3.36
CA GLU A 147 -2.37 -22.14 -3.85
C GLU A 147 -3.12 -21.55 -5.06
N LYS A 148 -3.57 -20.29 -4.95
CA LYS A 148 -4.33 -19.62 -6.03
C LYS A 148 -3.43 -18.95 -7.07
N ARG A 149 -2.11 -18.92 -6.84
CA ARG A 149 -1.08 -18.25 -7.65
C ARG A 149 -1.41 -16.79 -8.00
N LYS A 150 -2.07 -16.08 -7.09
CA LYS A 150 -2.46 -14.68 -7.23
C LYS A 150 -2.43 -13.97 -5.87
N ASN A 151 -2.38 -12.65 -5.88
CA ASN A 151 -2.68 -11.87 -4.69
C ASN A 151 -4.16 -12.06 -4.30
N VAL A 152 -4.41 -12.30 -3.02
CA VAL A 152 -5.75 -12.60 -2.47
C VAL A 152 -6.26 -11.55 -1.50
N TYR A 153 -5.36 -10.67 -1.05
CA TYR A 153 -5.69 -9.59 -0.13
C TYR A 153 -4.81 -8.39 -0.43
N TYR A 154 -5.39 -7.20 -0.31
CA TYR A 154 -4.78 -5.90 -0.54
C TYR A 154 -5.20 -4.92 0.55
N ARG A 155 -4.24 -4.07 0.92
CA ARG A 155 -4.47 -2.82 1.66
C ARG A 155 -4.02 -1.67 0.80
N TYR A 156 -4.90 -0.69 0.61
CA TYR A 156 -4.56 0.59 0.00
C TYR A 156 -4.52 1.61 1.10
N LEU A 157 -3.35 2.22 1.30
CA LEU A 157 -3.05 3.04 2.45
C LEU A 157 -2.69 4.45 1.99
N LYS A 158 -3.39 5.44 2.53
CA LYS A 158 -3.02 6.86 2.36
C LYS A 158 -2.18 7.30 3.55
N LYS A 159 -1.21 8.19 3.31
CA LYS A 159 -0.39 8.75 4.39
C LYS A 159 -1.29 9.55 5.33
N VAL A 160 -1.08 9.39 6.62
CA VAL A 160 -1.61 10.31 7.63
C VAL A 160 -0.58 11.41 7.82
N GLU A 161 -1.02 12.66 7.71
CA GLU A 161 -0.19 13.83 8.05
C GLU A 161 0.00 13.90 9.57
#